data_AF-A0A7S1GUV7-F1
#
_entry.id   AF-A0A7S1GUV7-F1
#
_cell.length_a   1.000
_cell.length_b   1.000
_cell.length_c   1.000
_cell.angle_alpha   90.00
_cell.angle_beta   90.00
_cell.angle_gamma   90.00
#
_symmetry.space_group_name_H-M   'P 1'
#
loop_
_entity.id
_entity.type
_entity.pdbx_description
1 polymer ?
#
loop_
_entity_poly.entity_id
_entity_poly.type
_entity_poly.pdbx_seq_one_letter_code
_entity_poly.pdbx_strand_id
1 'polypeptide(L)'
;VEEERATGRVSAKVYWQYINAVGGVPIAVLLMAIQTLWQLLQVSSDWWLSRWADQSPEEQRTMLVTDLSVYASLALGSSLFVLARTMIISRCGLKGGRRLFRGMLHALCRAPMLFFDTTPQGRILNRMTEDQNQ
;
A
#
# COMPACT_ATOMS: atom_id res chain seq x y z
N VAL A 1 -16.13 -4.58 29.71
CA VAL A 1 -15.22 -3.48 29.36
C VAL A 1 -15.66 -3.00 28.00
N GLU A 2 -16.46 -1.94 27.97
CA GLU A 2 -16.92 -1.30 26.74
C GLU A 2 -15.71 -0.79 25.95
N GLU A 3 -15.54 -1.31 24.73
CA GLU A 3 -14.70 -0.66 23.73
C GLU A 3 -15.45 0.60 23.28
N GLU A 4 -15.07 1.75 23.84
CA GLU A 4 -15.49 3.05 23.34
C GLU A 4 -14.95 3.23 21.91
N ARG A 5 -15.71 2.74 20.92
CA ARG A 5 -15.56 3.17 19.53
C ARG A 5 -15.93 4.64 19.48
N ALA A 6 -14.92 5.50 19.34
CA ALA A 6 -15.11 6.91 19.05
C ALA A 6 -15.73 7.07 17.65
N THR A 7 -17.05 6.96 17.56
CA THR A 7 -17.88 7.28 16.41
C THR A 7 -18.11 8.79 16.38
N GLY A 8 -17.18 9.53 15.78
CA GLY A 8 -17.31 10.97 15.56
C GLY A 8 -16.30 11.46 14.52
N ARG A 9 -16.65 12.53 13.79
CA ARG A 9 -15.78 13.22 12.81
C ARG A 9 -14.38 13.39 13.42
N VAL A 10 -13.44 12.59 12.96
CA VAL A 10 -12.10 12.53 13.52
C VAL A 10 -11.46 13.91 13.33
N SER A 11 -11.21 14.62 14.43
CA SER A 11 -10.61 15.95 14.41
C SER A 11 -9.31 15.93 13.60
N ALA A 12 -9.10 16.90 12.72
CA ALA A 12 -7.92 17.00 11.86
C ALA A 12 -6.58 16.94 12.63
N LYS A 13 -6.62 17.27 13.92
CA LYS A 13 -5.48 17.13 14.86
C LYS A 13 -5.02 15.67 15.01
N VAL A 14 -5.93 14.70 15.02
CA VAL A 14 -5.62 13.27 15.11
C VAL A 14 -4.96 12.78 13.82
N TYR A 15 -5.43 13.26 12.65
CA TYR A 15 -4.77 13.01 11.37
C TYR A 15 -3.32 13.50 11.38
N TRP A 16 -3.09 14.71 11.87
CA TRP A 16 -1.75 15.28 12.00
C TRP A 16 -0.85 14.50 12.97
N GLN A 17 -1.38 14.06 14.11
CA GLN A 17 -0.65 13.22 15.06
C GLN A 17 -0.31 11.84 14.47
N TYR A 18 -1.23 11.26 13.69
CA TYR A 18 -1.00 9.98 13.00
C TYR A 18 0.06 10.10 11.90
N ILE A 19 0.00 11.15 11.08
CA ILE A 19 1.02 11.45 10.06
C ILE A 19 2.39 11.62 10.71
N ASN A 20 2.47 12.31 11.85
CA ASN A 20 3.73 12.46 12.58
C ASN A 20 4.22 11.13 13.18
N ALA A 21 3.32 10.30 13.70
CA ALA A 21 3.66 9.00 14.29
C ALA A 21 4.09 7.94 13.26
N VAL A 22 3.54 7.97 12.05
CA VAL A 22 3.88 7.03 10.96
C VAL A 22 5.25 7.33 10.33
N GLY A 23 5.84 8.49 10.65
CA GLY A 23 7.18 8.89 10.21
C GLY A 23 7.24 10.27 9.54
N GLY A 24 6.23 11.10 9.79
CA GLY A 24 6.23 12.51 9.46
C GLY A 24 5.68 12.85 8.08
N VAL A 25 5.46 14.14 7.88
CA VAL A 25 5.12 14.75 6.59
C VAL A 25 6.03 14.30 5.43
N PRO A 26 7.37 14.17 5.57
CA PRO A 26 8.21 13.79 4.42
C PRO A 26 7.91 12.38 3.89
N ILE A 27 7.59 11.40 4.75
CA ILE A 27 7.23 10.04 4.31
C ILE A 27 5.85 10.04 3.64
N ALA A 28 4.89 10.79 4.18
CA ALA A 28 3.57 10.93 3.56
C ALA A 28 3.67 11.60 2.18
N VAL A 29 4.48 12.66 2.04
CA VAL A 29 4.74 13.33 0.76
C VAL A 29 5.43 12.39 -0.22
N LEU A 30 6.41 11.60 0.23
CA LEU A 30 7.08 10.60 -0.61
C LEU A 30 6.10 9.53 -1.14
N LEU A 31 5.20 9.02 -0.28
CA LEU A 31 4.19 8.04 -0.68
C LEU A 31 3.18 8.63 -1.68
N MET A 32 2.74 9.86 -1.44
CA MET A 32 1.88 10.60 -2.36
C MET A 32 2.58 10.81 -3.70
N ALA A 33 3.86 11.22 -3.69
CA ALA A 33 4.66 11.42 -4.90
C ALA A 33 4.79 10.13 -5.72
N ILE A 34 5.08 8.99 -5.07
CA ILE A 34 5.13 7.67 -5.70
C ILE A 34 3.78 7.30 -6.33
N GLN A 35 2.67 7.58 -5.64
CA GLN A 35 1.34 7.30 -6.18
C GLN A 35 0.95 8.21 -7.33
N THR A 36 1.28 9.50 -7.26
CA THR A 36 1.05 10.41 -8.38
C THR A 36 1.89 10.03 -9.58
N LEU A 37 3.14 9.59 -9.39
CA LEU A 37 4.00 9.12 -10.48
C LEU A 37 3.40 7.88 -11.16
N TRP A 38 2.92 6.91 -10.37
CA TRP A 38 2.23 5.74 -10.89
C TRP A 38 1.01 6.13 -11.75
N GLN A 39 0.19 7.04 -11.23
CA GLN A 39 -0.99 7.53 -11.94
C GLN A 39 -0.61 8.25 -13.24
N LEU A 40 0.46 9.07 -13.23
CA LEU A 40 0.93 9.77 -14.42
C LEU A 40 1.43 8.81 -15.50
N LEU A 41 2.12 7.73 -15.14
CA LEU A 41 2.54 6.71 -16.11
C LEU A 41 1.33 6.03 -16.76
N GLN A 42 0.31 5.68 -15.98
CA GLN A 42 -0.96 5.12 -16.49
C GLN A 42 -1.64 6.10 -17.46
N VAL A 43 -1.86 7.34 -17.03
CA VAL A 43 -2.50 8.37 -17.86
C VAL A 43 -1.70 8.65 -19.13
N SER A 44 -0.37 8.64 -19.06
CA SER A 44 0.48 8.82 -20.25
C SER A 44 0.31 7.68 -21.26
N SER A 45 0.17 6.44 -20.77
CA SER A 45 -0.11 5.27 -21.60
C SER A 45 -1.46 5.38 -22.31
N ASP A 46 -2.50 5.77 -21.56
CA ASP A 46 -3.86 5.93 -22.08
C ASP A 46 -3.94 7.09 -23.08
N TRP A 47 -3.27 8.21 -22.76
CA TRP A 47 -3.20 9.37 -23.64
C TRP A 47 -2.47 9.05 -24.95
N TRP A 48 -1.36 8.30 -24.88
CA TRP A 48 -0.63 7.87 -26.07
C TRP A 48 -1.49 6.99 -26.98
N LEU A 49 -2.23 6.04 -26.38
CA LEU A 49 -3.15 5.17 -27.11
C LEU A 49 -4.30 5.96 -27.76
N SER A 50 -4.87 6.93 -27.04
CA SER A 50 -5.90 7.83 -27.57
C SER A 50 -5.39 8.64 -28.75
N ARG A 51 -4.18 9.22 -28.63
CA ARG A 51 -3.54 9.96 -29.71
C ARG A 51 -3.31 9.06 -30.93
N TRP A 52 -2.86 7.84 -30.72
CA TRP A 52 -2.65 6.88 -31.80
C TRP A 52 -3.97 6.49 -32.48
N ALA A 53 -5.05 6.33 -31.72
CA ALA A 53 -6.37 6.00 -32.25
C ALA A 53 -7.00 7.11 -33.12
N ASP A 54 -6.69 8.37 -32.83
CA ASP A 54 -7.21 9.53 -33.58
C ASP A 54 -6.45 9.84 -34.88
N GLN A 55 -5.30 9.20 -35.12
CA GLN A 55 -4.52 9.40 -36.35
C GLN A 55 -5.21 8.84 -37.59
N SER A 56 -4.93 9.44 -38.75
CA SER A 56 -5.44 8.93 -40.03
C SER A 56 -4.85 7.54 -40.36
N PRO A 57 -5.57 6.67 -41.11
CA PRO A 57 -5.07 5.32 -41.43
C PRO A 57 -3.76 5.30 -42.21
N GLU A 58 -3.46 6.37 -42.96
CA GLU A 58 -2.19 6.49 -43.71
C GLU A 58 -1.02 6.88 -42.78
N GLU A 59 -1.24 7.82 -41.87
CA GLU A 59 -0.25 8.19 -40.85
C GLU A 59 0.08 7.00 -39.94
N GLN A 60 -0.94 6.28 -39.47
CA GLN A 60 -0.77 5.06 -38.67
C GLN A 60 0.10 4.02 -39.36
N ARG A 61 -0.02 3.84 -40.69
CA ARG A 61 0.82 2.88 -41.44
C ARG A 61 2.27 3.34 -41.56
N THR A 62 2.50 4.65 -41.72
CA THR A 62 3.86 5.20 -41.86
C THR A 62 4.63 5.24 -40.54
N MET A 63 3.96 5.55 -39.43
CA MET A 63 4.59 5.71 -38.10
C MET A 63 4.39 4.53 -37.16
N LEU A 64 3.79 3.41 -37.63
CA LEU A 64 3.41 2.25 -36.83
C LEU A 64 4.53 1.74 -35.91
N VAL A 65 5.74 1.59 -36.47
CA VAL A 65 6.88 1.05 -35.71
C VAL A 65 7.29 2.00 -34.59
N THR A 66 7.27 3.31 -34.85
CA THR A 66 7.62 4.34 -33.87
C THR A 66 6.57 4.40 -32.76
N ASP A 67 5.28 4.48 -33.09
CA ASP A 67 4.21 4.57 -32.11
C ASP A 67 4.10 3.31 -31.25
N LEU A 68 4.28 2.14 -31.86
CA LEU A 68 4.34 0.86 -31.14
C LEU A 68 5.56 0.77 -30.22
N SER A 69 6.73 1.25 -30.67
CA SER A 69 7.95 1.23 -29.86
C SER A 69 7.84 2.14 -28.63
N VAL A 70 7.25 3.34 -28.79
CA VAL A 70 7.00 4.27 -27.68
C VAL A 70 6.02 3.63 -26.69
N TYR A 71 4.91 3.12 -27.17
CA TYR A 71 3.92 2.44 -26.34
C TYR A 71 4.51 1.23 -25.59
N ALA A 72 5.29 0.39 -26.29
CA ALA A 72 5.95 -0.77 -25.69
C ALA A 72 6.94 -0.34 -24.59
N SER A 73 7.74 0.71 -24.82
CA SER A 73 8.68 1.21 -23.82
C SER A 73 7.97 1.76 -22.58
N LEU A 74 6.83 2.44 -22.77
CA LEU A 74 6.03 3.02 -21.70
C LEU A 74 5.32 1.93 -20.88
N ALA A 75 4.80 0.89 -21.54
CA ALA A 75 4.22 -0.29 -20.91
C ALA A 75 5.26 -1.13 -20.14
N LEU A 76 6.46 -1.32 -20.70
CA LEU A 76 7.55 -2.00 -20.00
C LEU A 76 8.01 -1.21 -18.77
N GLY A 77 8.16 0.11 -18.90
CA GLY A 77 8.52 0.99 -17.80
C GLY A 77 7.48 0.98 -16.68
N SER A 78 6.20 1.04 -17.03
CA SER A 78 5.09 0.99 -16.06
C SER A 78 5.03 -0.36 -15.35
N SER A 79 5.17 -1.48 -16.09
CA SER A 79 5.21 -2.83 -15.52
C SER A 79 6.37 -3.01 -14.53
N LEU A 80 7.58 -2.54 -14.88
CA LEU A 80 8.74 -2.60 -13.97
C LEU A 80 8.52 -1.77 -12.71
N PHE A 81 7.91 -0.59 -12.85
CA PHE A 81 7.57 0.26 -11.71
C PHE A 81 6.55 -0.42 -10.76
N VAL A 82 5.51 -1.07 -11.30
CA VAL A 82 4.54 -1.85 -10.50
C VAL A 82 5.22 -2.98 -9.77
N LEU A 83 6.10 -3.73 -10.44
CA LEU A 83 6.86 -4.81 -9.82
C LEU A 83 7.70 -4.30 -8.66
N ALA A 84 8.48 -3.24 -8.87
CA ALA A 84 9.30 -2.64 -7.82
C ALA A 84 8.45 -2.16 -6.64
N ARG A 85 7.36 -1.43 -6.90
CA ARG A 85 6.42 -0.95 -5.87
C ARG A 85 5.83 -2.11 -5.08
N THR A 86 5.35 -3.15 -5.76
CA THR A 86 4.74 -4.33 -5.13
C THR A 86 5.74 -5.08 -4.28
N MET A 87 6.99 -5.25 -4.75
CA MET A 87 8.06 -5.84 -3.96
C MET A 87 8.35 -5.03 -2.70
N ILE A 88 8.50 -3.71 -2.80
CA ILE A 88 8.76 -2.83 -1.65
C ILE A 88 7.62 -2.94 -0.63
N ILE A 89 6.38 -2.81 -1.08
CA ILE A 89 5.19 -2.91 -0.21
C ILE A 89 5.14 -4.28 0.45
N SER A 90 5.38 -5.36 -0.30
CA SER A 90 5.37 -6.73 0.23
C SER A 90 6.46 -6.93 1.29
N ARG A 91 7.68 -6.45 1.03
CA ARG A 91 8.79 -6.53 1.99
C ARG A 91 8.53 -5.68 3.23
N CYS A 92 7.97 -4.48 3.08
CA CYS A 92 7.56 -3.63 4.20
C CYS A 92 6.42 -4.25 5.00
N GLY A 93 5.41 -4.82 4.34
CA GLY A 93 4.29 -5.52 4.96
C GLY A 93 4.76 -6.73 5.77
N LEU A 94 5.62 -7.57 5.20
CA LEU A 94 6.22 -8.70 5.92
C LEU A 94 7.05 -8.25 7.13
N LYS A 95 7.85 -7.18 6.99
CA LYS A 95 8.65 -6.63 8.10
C LYS A 95 7.75 -6.02 9.18
N GLY A 96 6.68 -5.33 8.79
CA GLY A 96 5.67 -4.74 9.66
C GLY A 96 4.91 -5.82 10.45
N GLY A 97 4.36 -6.82 9.75
CA GLY A 97 3.64 -7.95 10.35
C GLY A 97 4.53 -8.73 11.32
N ARG A 98 5.79 -9.02 10.96
CA ARG A 98 6.75 -9.65 11.89
C ARG A 98 7.02 -8.80 13.14
N ARG A 99 7.07 -7.48 12.99
CA ARG A 99 7.28 -6.57 14.12
C ARG A 99 6.07 -6.52 15.05
N LEU A 100 4.87 -6.51 14.49
CA LEU A 100 3.61 -6.55 15.23
C LEU A 100 3.47 -7.86 16.01
N PHE A 101 3.65 -9.00 15.32
CA PHE A 101 3.59 -10.33 15.92
C PHE A 101 4.59 -10.52 17.06
N ARG A 102 5.84 -10.05 16.88
CA ARG A 102 6.85 -10.11 17.94
C ARG A 102 6.49 -9.23 19.15
N GLY A 103 5.86 -8.08 18.91
CA GLY A 103 5.34 -7.23 19.99
C GLY A 103 4.25 -7.92 20.80
N MET A 104 3.31 -8.57 20.12
CA MET A 104 2.23 -9.35 20.75
C MET A 104 2.77 -10.54 21.55
N LEU A 105 3.71 -11.31 20.99
CA LEU A 105 4.37 -12.42 21.70
C LEU A 105 5.10 -11.93 22.96
N HIS A 106 5.84 -10.82 22.86
CA HIS A 106 6.56 -10.27 24.00
C HIS A 106 5.61 -9.80 25.11
N ALA A 107 4.49 -9.18 24.76
CA ALA A 107 3.45 -8.79 25.73
C ALA A 107 2.79 -10.02 26.38
N LEU A 108 2.55 -11.08 25.59
CA LEU A 108 1.99 -12.33 26.08
C LEU A 108 2.92 -13.02 27.10
N CYS A 109 4.22 -13.12 26.80
CA CYS A 109 5.21 -13.73 27.70
C CYS A 109 5.39 -12.98 29.03
N ARG A 110 5.00 -11.69 29.09
CA ARG A 110 5.14 -10.83 30.26
C ARG A 110 3.84 -10.71 31.07
N ALA A 111 2.76 -11.34 30.61
CA ALA A 111 1.49 -11.34 31.30
C ALA A 111 1.56 -12.25 32.55
N PRO A 112 0.99 -11.84 33.69
CA PRO A 112 0.97 -12.65 34.91
C PRO A 112 0.17 -13.96 34.69
N MET A 113 0.56 -15.05 35.36
CA MET A 113 -0.08 -16.38 35.20
C MET A 113 -1.61 -16.35 35.36
N LEU A 114 -2.13 -15.44 36.19
CA LEU A 114 -3.58 -15.24 36.39
C LEU A 114 -4.35 -14.92 35.09
N PHE A 115 -3.70 -14.30 34.10
CA PHE A 115 -4.28 -14.02 32.79
C PHE A 115 -4.52 -15.30 31.97
N PHE A 116 -3.64 -16.29 32.13
CA PHE A 116 -3.70 -17.57 31.42
C PHE A 116 -4.72 -18.56 32.04
N ASP A 117 -5.06 -18.38 33.32
CA ASP A 117 -6.08 -19.20 34.00
C ASP A 117 -7.52 -18.72 33.70
N THR A 118 -7.70 -17.44 33.37
CA THR A 118 -9.02 -16.83 33.14
C THR A 118 -9.42 -16.73 31.66
N THR A 119 -8.50 -16.98 30.73
CA THR A 119 -8.78 -16.96 29.29
C THR A 119 -8.33 -18.26 28.61
N PRO A 120 -9.22 -19.02 27.94
CA PRO A 120 -8.81 -20.24 27.26
C PRO A 120 -7.84 -19.91 26.13
N GLN A 121 -6.67 -20.56 26.14
CA GLN A 121 -5.54 -20.31 25.24
C GLN A 121 -5.91 -20.27 23.75
N GLY A 122 -6.94 -21.02 23.33
CA GLY A 122 -7.46 -21.00 21.95
C GLY A 122 -8.07 -19.67 21.51
N ARG A 123 -8.65 -18.87 22.43
CA ARG A 123 -9.29 -17.59 22.12
C ARG A 123 -8.26 -16.48 21.84
N ILE A 124 -7.11 -16.55 22.50
CA ILE A 124 -5.99 -15.63 22.28
C ILE A 124 -5.35 -15.92 20.92
N LEU A 125 -5.06 -17.19 20.62
CA LEU A 125 -4.48 -17.56 19.34
C LEU A 125 -5.40 -17.23 18.15
N ASN A 126 -6.71 -17.47 18.31
CA ASN A 126 -7.69 -17.13 17.27
C ASN A 126 -7.73 -15.62 17.01
N ARG A 127 -7.68 -14.80 18.05
CA ARG A 127 -7.66 -13.33 17.94
C ARG A 127 -6.33 -12.79 17.40
N MET A 128 -5.20 -13.36 17.79
CA MET A 128 -3.90 -13.02 17.20
C MET A 128 -3.83 -13.37 15.71
N THR A 129 -4.47 -14.47 15.31
CA THR A 129 -4.53 -14.89 13.91
C THR A 129 -5.47 -13.99 13.10
N GLU A 130 -6.61 -13.60 13.68
CA GLU A 130 -7.54 -12.62 13.10
C GLU A 130 -6.87 -11.25 12.92
N ASP A 131 -6.19 -10.72 13.95
CA ASP A 131 -5.52 -9.42 13.93
C ASP A 131 -4.32 -9.36 12.96
N GLN A 132 -3.72 -10.52 12.64
CA GLN A 132 -2.59 -10.61 11.71
C GLN A 132 -3.04 -10.83 10.26
N ASN A 133 -4.28 -11.32 10.05
CA ASN A 133 -4.86 -11.54 8.73
C ASN A 133 -5.66 -10.33 8.21
N GLN A 134 -6.00 -9.36 9.07
CA GLN A 134 -6.56 -8.05 8.68
C GLN A 134 -5.50 -7.10 8.12
#